data_AF-A0A0J1A108-F1
#
_entry.id   AF-A0A0J1A108-F1
#
_cell.length_a   1.000
_cell.length_b   1.000
_cell.length_c   1.000
_cell.angle_alpha   90.00
_cell.angle_beta   90.00
_cell.angle_gamma   90.00
#
_symmetry.space_group_name_H-M   'P 1'
#
loop_
_entity.id
_entity.type
_entity.pdbx_description
1 polymer ?
#
loop_
_entity_poly.entity_id
_entity_poly.type
_entity_poly.pdbx_seq_one_letter_code
_entity_poly.pdbx_strand_id
1 'polypeptide(L)'
;MIDLNKKREAFERFHAKECNCSYESLKRQLDRQEALTGHRYLPTSPRHEAWLIWDAAWNDASAQVLPTWISMDDEWPPTDIMVLICWADAPDVTPEQDYMTIDEDLNSVWANYHNDAPSHWMHFHSVPNVSGAEG
;
A
#
# COMPACT_ATOMS: atom_id res chain seq x y z
N MET A 1 3.18 1.82 -9.64
CA MET A 1 4.56 1.44 -10.03
C MET A 1 5.48 1.80 -8.88
N ILE A 2 6.10 0.82 -8.22
CA ILE A 2 6.93 1.05 -7.03
C ILE A 2 8.21 1.79 -7.45
N ASP A 3 8.50 2.92 -6.81
CA ASP A 3 9.71 3.69 -7.06
C ASP A 3 10.92 2.98 -6.45
N LEU A 4 11.65 2.26 -7.30
CA LEU A 4 12.84 1.49 -6.92
C LEU A 4 13.90 2.35 -6.22
N ASN A 5 14.01 3.63 -6.57
CA ASN A 5 15.00 4.52 -5.95
C ASN A 5 14.62 4.86 -4.51
N LYS A 6 13.33 5.13 -4.24
CA LYS A 6 12.84 5.36 -2.87
C LYS A 6 13.03 4.12 -2.00
N LYS A 7 12.77 2.95 -2.55
CA LYS A 7 12.96 1.67 -1.85
C LYS A 7 14.42 1.44 -1.46
N ARG A 8 15.34 1.67 -2.41
CA ARG A 8 16.80 1.57 -2.18
C ARG A 8 17.26 2.58 -1.13
N GLU A 9 16.83 3.83 -1.24
CA GLU A 9 17.19 4.87 -0.26
C GLU A 9 16.70 4.52 1.16
N ALA A 10 15.47 4.03 1.31
CA ALA A 10 14.93 3.62 2.60
C ALA A 10 15.74 2.49 3.23
N PHE A 11 16.06 1.45 2.45
CA PHE A 11 16.92 0.35 2.89
C PHE A 11 18.32 0.84 3.29
N GLU A 12 18.94 1.68 2.45
CA GLU A 12 20.29 2.19 2.69
C GLU A 12 20.36 3.09 3.93
N ARG A 13 19.33 3.91 4.18
CA ARG A 13 19.24 4.71 5.41
C ARG A 13 19.06 3.86 6.65
N PHE A 14 18.21 2.84 6.58
CA PHE A 14 18.04 1.87 7.68
C PHE A 14 19.37 1.19 8.00
N HIS A 15 20.04 0.66 6.98
CA HIS A 15 21.32 -0.03 7.12
C HIS A 15 22.45 0.92 7.59
N ALA A 16 22.45 2.19 7.16
CA ALA A 16 23.40 3.20 7.63
C ALA A 16 23.25 3.45 9.14
N LYS A 17 22.01 3.52 9.62
CA LYS A 17 21.68 3.66 11.04
C LYS A 17 22.18 2.45 11.86
N GLU A 18 21.95 1.23 11.38
CA GLU A 18 22.44 0.01 12.04
C GLU A 18 23.97 -0.05 12.10
N CYS A 19 24.65 0.41 11.05
CA CYS A 19 26.10 0.46 10.98
C CYS A 19 26.72 1.68 11.68
N ASN A 20 25.91 2.52 12.32
CA ASN A 20 26.33 3.79 12.93
C ASN A 20 27.17 4.66 11.96
N CYS A 21 26.79 4.70 10.69
CA CYS A 21 27.46 5.48 9.66
C CYS A 21 26.48 6.43 8.97
N SER A 22 27.00 7.47 8.30
CA SER A 22 26.14 8.39 7.56
C SER A 22 25.64 7.73 6.27
N TYR A 23 24.37 8.00 5.92
CA TYR A 23 23.79 7.57 4.66
C TYR A 23 24.62 8.04 3.46
N GLU A 24 25.11 9.28 3.47
CA GLU A 24 25.94 9.84 2.40
C GLU A 24 27.26 9.09 2.21
N SER A 25 27.91 8.71 3.31
CA SER A 25 29.15 7.92 3.26
C SER A 25 28.88 6.51 2.70
N LEU A 26 27.81 5.87 3.17
CA LEU A 26 27.40 4.55 2.70
C LEU A 26 27.04 4.57 1.22
N LYS A 27 26.25 5.57 0.81
CA LYS A 27 25.81 5.76 -0.57
C LYS A 27 27.00 5.95 -1.50
N ARG A 28 27.97 6.81 -1.16
CA ARG A 28 29.19 7.00 -1.97
C ARG A 28 30.00 5.71 -2.13
N GLN A 29 30.09 4.91 -1.08
CA GLN A 29 30.76 3.61 -1.14
C GLN A 29 30.03 2.66 -2.10
N LEU A 30 28.70 2.58 -1.99
CA LEU A 30 27.86 1.77 -2.85
C LEU A 30 27.91 2.23 -4.31
N ASP A 31 27.82 3.54 -4.56
CA ASP A 31 27.92 4.12 -5.91
C ASP A 31 29.27 3.74 -6.56
N ARG A 32 30.37 3.79 -5.79
CA ARG A 32 31.69 3.36 -6.26
C ARG A 32 31.74 1.86 -6.54
N GLN A 33 31.19 1.03 -5.66
CA GLN A 33 31.19 -0.43 -5.86
C GLN A 33 30.35 -0.84 -7.06
N GLU A 34 29.19 -0.21 -7.25
CA GLU A 34 28.30 -0.44 -8.39
C GLU A 34 28.99 -0.03 -9.69
N ALA A 35 29.70 1.09 -9.72
CA ALA A 35 30.48 1.50 -10.89
C ALA A 35 31.61 0.52 -11.25
N LEU A 36 32.20 -0.15 -10.26
CA LEU A 36 33.30 -1.11 -10.46
C LEU A 36 32.82 -2.52 -10.81
N THR A 37 31.67 -2.94 -10.27
CA THR A 37 31.24 -4.34 -10.29
C THR A 37 29.91 -4.56 -11.02
N GLY A 38 29.18 -3.50 -11.34
CA GLY A 38 27.83 -3.57 -11.88
C GLY A 38 26.75 -3.95 -10.86
N HIS A 39 27.11 -4.18 -9.59
CA HIS A 39 26.19 -4.62 -8.56
C HIS A 39 26.07 -3.61 -7.42
N ARG A 40 24.84 -3.12 -7.17
CA ARG A 40 24.53 -2.26 -6.01
C ARG A 40 24.80 -2.96 -4.69
N TYR A 41 24.33 -4.19 -4.56
CA TYR A 41 24.56 -5.05 -3.40
C TYR A 41 25.23 -6.32 -3.91
N LEU A 42 26.52 -6.48 -3.61
CA LEU A 42 27.32 -7.61 -4.07
C LEU A 42 26.68 -8.93 -3.61
N PRO A 43 26.43 -9.90 -4.51
CA PRO A 43 25.76 -11.16 -4.16
C PRO A 43 26.42 -11.95 -3.03
N THR A 44 27.73 -11.76 -2.82
CA THR A 44 28.52 -12.41 -1.76
C THR A 44 28.50 -11.66 -0.43
N SER A 45 27.80 -10.53 -0.33
CA SER A 45 27.73 -9.69 0.86
C SER A 45 26.46 -10.00 1.67
N PRO A 46 26.52 -10.02 3.01
CA PRO A 46 25.33 -10.10 3.87
C PRO A 46 24.28 -9.01 3.56
N ARG A 47 24.71 -7.88 3.01
CA ARG A 47 23.82 -6.79 2.57
C ARG A 47 22.91 -7.20 1.42
N HIS A 48 23.35 -8.11 0.56
CA HIS A 48 22.51 -8.61 -0.54
C HIS A 48 21.35 -9.45 0.00
N GLU A 49 21.62 -10.35 0.94
CA GLU A 49 20.57 -11.14 1.60
C GLU A 49 19.58 -10.24 2.35
N ALA A 50 20.09 -9.24 3.10
CA ALA A 50 19.24 -8.25 3.78
C ALA A 50 18.38 -7.45 2.78
N TRP A 51 18.94 -7.09 1.63
CA TRP A 51 18.19 -6.43 0.56
C TRP A 51 17.07 -7.32 0.00
N LEU A 52 17.29 -8.62 -0.20
CA LEU A 52 16.24 -9.52 -0.70
C LEU A 52 15.07 -9.62 0.27
N ILE A 53 15.33 -9.67 1.57
CA ILE A 53 14.30 -9.70 2.62
C ILE A 53 13.53 -8.38 2.64
N TRP A 54 14.26 -7.25 2.62
CA TRP A 54 13.65 -5.92 2.52
C TRP A 54 12.81 -5.79 1.25
N ASP A 55 13.29 -6.35 0.14
CA ASP A 55 12.61 -6.28 -1.15
C ASP A 55 11.25 -6.97 -1.10
N ALA A 56 11.24 -8.21 -0.60
CA ALA A 56 10.02 -8.99 -0.41
C ALA A 56 9.04 -8.30 0.55
N ALA A 57 9.49 -7.87 1.73
CA ALA A 57 8.64 -7.22 2.72
C ALA A 57 8.04 -5.90 2.22
N TRP A 58 8.83 -5.09 1.51
CA TRP A 58 8.33 -3.84 0.92
C TRP A 58 7.31 -4.10 -0.18
N ASN A 59 7.50 -5.13 -1.02
CA ASN A 59 6.55 -5.46 -2.08
C ASN A 59 5.24 -5.98 -1.48
N ASP A 60 5.31 -6.83 -0.45
CA ASP A 60 4.14 -7.32 0.28
C ASP A 60 3.36 -6.17 0.95
N ALA A 61 4.06 -5.29 1.68
CA ALA A 61 3.45 -4.11 2.27
C ALA A 61 2.88 -3.15 1.20
N SER A 62 3.57 -2.97 0.07
CA SER A 62 3.08 -2.12 -1.02
C SER A 62 1.85 -2.71 -1.72
N ALA A 63 1.75 -4.04 -1.79
CA ALA A 63 0.56 -4.73 -2.30
C ALA A 63 -0.63 -4.57 -1.34
N GLN A 64 -0.39 -4.47 -0.04
CA GLN A 64 -1.42 -4.25 0.98
C GLN A 64 -1.82 -2.77 1.16
N VAL A 65 -1.05 -1.81 0.65
CA VAL A 65 -1.19 -0.37 0.98
C VAL A 65 -1.75 0.50 -0.16
N LEU A 66 -2.05 -0.06 -1.34
CA LEU A 66 -2.81 0.68 -2.33
C LEU A 66 -4.30 0.42 -2.13
N PRO A 67 -5.11 1.43 -1.73
CA PRO A 67 -6.55 1.30 -1.81
C PRO A 67 -6.90 1.09 -3.29
N THR A 68 -7.19 -0.17 -3.60
CA THR A 68 -7.55 -0.58 -4.95
C THR A 68 -9.06 -0.57 -4.99
N TRP A 69 -9.61 0.23 -5.90
CA TRP A 69 -11.01 0.15 -6.25
C TRP A 69 -11.26 -1.20 -6.92
N ILE A 70 -12.04 -2.05 -6.27
CA ILE A 70 -12.44 -3.38 -6.71
C ILE A 70 -13.76 -3.23 -7.45
N SER A 71 -13.85 -3.74 -8.68
CA SER A 71 -15.12 -3.74 -9.43
C SER A 71 -16.13 -4.67 -8.76
N MET A 72 -17.40 -4.27 -8.71
CA MET A 72 -18.50 -5.13 -8.28
C MET A 72 -18.66 -6.38 -9.16
N ASP A 73 -18.18 -6.34 -10.40
CA ASP A 73 -18.17 -7.49 -11.31
C ASP A 73 -17.06 -8.51 -10.99
N ASP A 74 -15.97 -8.05 -10.37
CA ASP A 74 -14.83 -8.90 -10.02
C ASP A 74 -15.06 -9.57 -8.66
N GLU A 75 -15.42 -8.78 -7.65
CA GLU A 75 -15.63 -9.26 -6.28
C GLU A 75 -16.64 -8.37 -5.55
N TRP A 76 -17.52 -8.99 -4.76
CA TRP A 76 -18.50 -8.28 -3.94
C TRP A 76 -17.91 -7.97 -2.56
N PRO A 77 -18.23 -6.79 -1.97
CA PRO A 77 -17.77 -6.45 -0.64
C PRO A 77 -18.36 -7.40 0.41
N PRO A 78 -17.62 -7.68 1.51
CA PRO A 78 -18.18 -8.42 2.62
C PRO A 78 -19.40 -7.71 3.23
N THR A 79 -20.37 -8.49 3.66
CA THR A 79 -21.52 -8.00 4.43
C THR A 79 -21.08 -7.45 5.79
N ASP A 80 -21.78 -6.44 6.30
CA ASP A 80 -21.57 -5.83 7.61
C ASP A 80 -20.19 -5.15 7.81
N ILE A 81 -19.52 -4.78 6.71
CA ILE A 81 -18.26 -4.02 6.73
C ILE A 81 -18.44 -2.69 5.99
N MET A 82 -18.01 -1.60 6.63
CA MET A 82 -17.95 -0.28 6.01
C MET A 82 -16.88 -0.23 4.92
N VAL A 83 -17.29 0.18 3.73
CA VAL A 83 -16.44 0.35 2.54
C VAL A 83 -16.66 1.74 1.96
N LEU A 84 -15.74 2.18 1.09
CA LEU A 84 -16.00 3.32 0.22
C LEU A 84 -16.50 2.81 -1.13
N ILE A 85 -17.46 3.50 -1.74
CA ILE A 85 -18.10 3.13 -3.01
C ILE A 85 -17.99 4.26 -4.04
N CYS A 86 -17.92 3.93 -5.33
CA CYS A 86 -17.94 4.93 -6.41
C CYS A 86 -18.56 4.41 -7.72
N TRP A 87 -18.82 5.35 -8.63
CA TRP A 87 -19.49 5.13 -9.92
C TRP A 87 -18.55 5.47 -11.07
N ALA A 88 -18.21 4.48 -11.91
CA ALA A 88 -17.25 4.61 -13.00
C ALA A 88 -17.74 5.55 -14.11
N ASP A 89 -19.07 5.67 -14.25
CA ASP A 89 -19.76 6.61 -15.14
C ASP A 89 -19.88 8.03 -14.56
N ALA A 90 -19.57 8.22 -13.28
CA ALA A 90 -19.58 9.51 -12.59
C ALA A 90 -18.29 9.75 -11.78
N PRO A 91 -17.12 9.90 -12.45
CA PRO A 91 -15.83 10.05 -11.78
C PRO A 91 -15.68 11.37 -10.99
N ASP A 92 -16.54 12.36 -11.26
CA ASP A 92 -16.58 13.64 -10.54
C ASP A 92 -17.35 13.56 -9.21
N VAL A 93 -18.05 12.44 -8.95
CA VAL A 93 -18.76 12.21 -7.69
C VAL A 93 -17.76 11.74 -6.63
N THR A 94 -17.78 12.40 -5.47
CA THR A 94 -16.95 12.00 -4.33
C THR A 94 -17.37 10.62 -3.83
N PRO A 95 -16.44 9.67 -3.62
CA PRO A 95 -16.80 8.36 -3.11
C PRO A 95 -17.49 8.42 -1.75
N GLU A 96 -18.52 7.59 -1.59
CA GLU A 96 -19.39 7.57 -0.41
C GLU A 96 -19.05 6.39 0.50
N GLN A 97 -19.34 6.48 1.80
CA GLN A 97 -19.20 5.37 2.73
C GLN A 97 -20.51 4.58 2.79
N ASP A 98 -20.46 3.28 2.56
CA ASP A 98 -21.63 2.40 2.64
C ASP A 98 -21.22 0.99 3.11
N TYR A 99 -22.19 0.12 3.35
CA TYR A 99 -21.99 -1.30 3.69
C TYR A 99 -23.10 -2.16 3.09
N MET A 100 -22.80 -3.44 2.86
CA MET A 100 -23.81 -4.41 2.47
C MET A 100 -24.49 -5.01 3.71
N THR A 101 -25.81 -5.13 3.67
CA THR A 101 -26.64 -5.83 4.67
C THR A 101 -27.43 -6.94 3.99
N ILE A 102 -28.01 -7.83 4.79
CA ILE A 102 -28.95 -8.86 4.33
C ILE A 102 -30.38 -8.37 4.59
N ASP A 103 -31.25 -8.46 3.59
CA ASP A 103 -32.69 -8.16 3.73
C ASP A 103 -33.49 -9.35 4.28
N GLU A 104 -34.82 -9.19 4.40
CA GLU A 104 -35.73 -10.24 4.90
C GLU A 104 -35.80 -11.47 3.98
N ASP A 105 -35.46 -11.31 2.69
CA ASP A 105 -35.45 -12.35 1.66
C ASP A 105 -34.07 -13.01 1.51
N LEU A 106 -33.12 -12.68 2.41
CA LEU A 106 -31.73 -13.14 2.42
C LEU A 106 -30.88 -12.64 1.23
N ASN A 107 -31.28 -11.55 0.58
CA ASN A 107 -30.49 -10.92 -0.48
C ASN A 107 -29.51 -9.90 0.11
N SER A 108 -28.33 -9.81 -0.49
CA SER A 108 -27.33 -8.80 -0.13
C SER A 108 -27.68 -7.46 -0.81
N VAL A 109 -27.94 -6.43 -0.01
CA VAL A 109 -28.35 -5.10 -0.47
C VAL A 109 -27.48 -4.02 0.15
N TRP A 110 -27.31 -2.90 -0.55
CA TRP A 110 -26.63 -1.73 0.00
C TRP A 110 -27.50 -1.04 1.05
N ALA A 111 -26.93 -0.72 2.22
CA ALA A 111 -27.69 -0.17 3.33
C ALA A 111 -28.22 1.25 3.05
N ASN A 112 -27.46 2.06 2.30
CA ASN A 112 -27.86 3.42 1.91
C ASN A 112 -28.35 3.52 0.45
N TYR A 113 -28.90 2.43 -0.09
CA TYR A 113 -29.38 2.33 -1.47
C TYR A 113 -30.46 3.40 -1.78
N HIS A 114 -30.03 4.50 -2.41
CA HIS A 114 -30.93 5.62 -2.72
C HIS A 114 -31.13 5.89 -4.21
N ASN A 115 -30.32 5.35 -5.12
CA ASN A 115 -30.60 5.43 -6.58
C ASN A 115 -29.84 4.37 -7.41
N ASP A 116 -28.51 4.49 -7.54
CA ASP A 116 -27.71 3.68 -8.46
C ASP A 116 -26.72 2.79 -7.69
N ALA A 117 -26.66 1.51 -8.05
CA ALA A 117 -25.67 0.60 -7.47
C ALA A 117 -24.25 1.09 -7.82
N PRO A 118 -23.32 1.10 -6.86
CA PRO A 118 -21.94 1.47 -7.15
C PRO A 118 -21.30 0.49 -8.12
N SER A 119 -20.32 0.98 -8.87
CA SER A 119 -19.55 0.17 -9.81
C SER A 119 -18.31 -0.44 -9.16
N HIS A 120 -17.72 0.25 -8.19
CA HIS A 120 -16.51 -0.16 -7.51
C HIS A 120 -16.62 0.13 -6.01
N TRP A 121 -15.92 -0.67 -5.23
CA TRP A 121 -15.77 -0.47 -3.79
C TRP A 121 -14.29 -0.56 -3.39
N MET A 122 -13.93 -0.01 -2.22
CA MET A 122 -12.62 -0.23 -1.61
C MET A 122 -12.76 -0.43 -0.11
N HIS A 123 -11.86 -1.24 0.46
CA HIS A 123 -11.76 -1.36 1.90
C HIS A 123 -11.52 0.00 2.55
N PHE A 124 -12.34 0.32 3.55
CA PHE A 124 -12.06 1.42 4.44
C PHE A 124 -10.91 1.01 5.37
N HIS A 125 -9.68 1.26 4.92
CA HIS A 125 -8.54 1.25 5.83
C HIS A 125 -8.75 2.42 6.77
N SER A 126 -9.20 2.16 7.99
CA SER A 126 -9.13 3.15 9.06
C SER A 126 -7.75 3.79 8.98
N VAL A 127 -7.70 5.08 8.67
CA VAL A 127 -6.49 5.86 8.86
C VAL A 127 -6.02 5.51 10.29
N PRO A 128 -4.77 5.12 10.54
CA PRO A 128 -4.34 4.92 11.91
C PRO A 128 -4.68 6.22 12.62
N ASN A 129 -5.61 6.12 13.57
CA ASN A 129 -6.09 7.23 14.33
C ASN A 129 -4.86 7.82 15.03
N VAL A 130 -4.30 8.89 14.47
CA VAL A 130 -3.40 9.76 15.21
C VAL A 130 -4.29 10.52 16.18
N SER A 131 -4.65 9.83 17.26
CA SER A 131 -5.11 10.47 18.49
C SER A 131 -3.97 11.36 18.95
N GLY A 132 -4.12 12.65 18.64
CA GLY A 132 -3.08 13.65 18.79
C GLY A 132 -3.66 15.04 18.70
N ALA A 133 -4.73 15.29 19.46
CA ALA A 133 -5.16 16.64 19.81
C ALA A 133 -5.68 16.60 21.25
N GLU A 134 -4.74 16.55 22.20
CA GLU A 134 -4.97 17.18 23.49
C GLU A 134 -4.89 18.70 23.26
N GLY A 135 -5.92 19.42 23.69
CA GLY A 135 -6.01 20.88 23.71
C GLY A 135 -7.13 21.32 24.63
#